data_AF-A0A8C6SE63-F1
#
_entry.id   AF-A0A8C6SE63-F1
#
_cell.length_a   1.000
_cell.length_b   1.000
_cell.length_c   1.000
_cell.angle_alpha   90.00
_cell.angle_beta   90.00
_cell.angle_gamma   90.00
#
_symmetry.space_group_name_H-M   'P 1'
#
loop_
_entity.id
_entity.type
_entity.pdbx_description
1 polymer ?
#
loop_
_entity_poly.entity_id
_entity_poly.type
_entity_poly.pdbx_seq_one_letter_code
_entity_poly.pdbx_strand_id
1 'polypeptide(L)'
;MITRTVSKNPRTTWGDLVNDLQRAGTKVTKATVSNTLRRQGLNSCSARRVPLLKPGHVRARLKFAREHLDDPEEDWDNVIWSDQTKMELYSKNSTHRVWRRKMLSCIQRTPYLL
;
A
#
# COMPACT_ATOMS: atom_id res chain seq x y z
N MET A 1 13.53 8.07 -17.85
CA MET A 1 13.09 9.20 -17.01
C MET A 1 11.85 8.84 -16.18
N ILE A 2 10.74 8.45 -16.82
CA ILE A 2 9.44 8.14 -16.18
C ILE A 2 9.53 7.08 -15.07
N THR A 3 10.21 5.96 -15.33
CA THR A 3 10.36 4.86 -14.35
C THR A 3 11.15 5.26 -13.11
N ARG A 4 12.16 6.14 -13.24
CA ARG A 4 12.92 6.69 -12.10
C ARG A 4 12.04 7.59 -11.23
N THR A 5 11.21 8.44 -11.84
CA THR A 5 10.28 9.32 -11.11
C THR A 5 9.26 8.49 -10.33
N VAL A 6 8.64 7.51 -10.99
CA VAL A 6 7.67 6.60 -10.36
C VAL A 6 8.30 5.73 -9.26
N SER A 7 9.54 5.29 -9.45
CA SER A 7 10.26 4.53 -8.43
C SER A 7 10.61 5.35 -7.19
N LYS A 8 10.91 6.65 -7.35
CA LYS A 8 11.17 7.56 -6.23
C LYS A 8 9.90 7.89 -5.46
N ASN A 9 8.82 8.19 -6.19
CA ASN A 9 7.52 8.48 -5.60
C ASN A 9 6.41 7.69 -6.33
N PRO A 10 5.96 6.55 -5.76
CA PRO A 10 4.93 5.73 -6.38
C PRO A 10 3.54 6.37 -6.35
N ARG A 11 3.34 7.50 -5.64
CA ARG A 11 2.07 8.26 -5.62
C ARG A 11 1.95 9.31 -6.72
N THR A 12 2.93 9.39 -7.62
CA THR A 12 2.89 10.30 -8.77
C THR A 12 1.66 10.06 -9.64
N THR A 13 0.97 11.13 -9.99
CA THR A 13 -0.20 11.07 -10.85
C THR A 13 0.20 11.08 -12.33
N TRP A 14 -0.74 10.76 -13.21
CA TRP A 14 -0.55 10.96 -14.64
C TRP A 14 -0.22 12.40 -14.99
N GLY A 15 -0.86 13.36 -14.32
CA GLY A 15 -0.65 14.79 -14.56
C GLY A 15 0.78 15.19 -14.25
N ASP A 16 1.30 14.76 -13.10
CA ASP A 16 2.69 15.02 -12.71
C ASP A 16 3.67 14.49 -13.75
N LEU A 17 3.47 13.26 -14.22
CA LEU A 17 4.33 12.64 -15.23
C LEU A 17 4.27 13.35 -16.58
N VAL A 18 3.09 13.78 -17.01
CA VAL A 18 2.94 14.53 -18.27
C VAL A 18 3.59 15.91 -18.16
N ASN A 19 3.38 16.61 -17.05
CA ASN A 19 3.95 17.94 -16.80
C ASN A 19 5.48 17.88 -16.73
N ASP A 20 6.05 16.88 -16.06
CA ASP A 20 7.50 16.69 -15.99
C ASP A 20 8.12 16.46 -17.38
N LEU A 21 7.46 15.68 -18.23
CA LEU A 21 7.92 15.41 -19.59
C LEU A 21 7.79 16.64 -20.49
N GLN A 22 6.69 17.39 -20.35
CA GLN A 22 6.50 18.66 -21.07
C GLN A 22 7.58 19.67 -20.68
N ARG A 23 7.94 19.78 -19.40
CA ARG A 23 9.03 20.64 -18.93
C ARG A 23 10.39 20.23 -19.49
N ALA A 24 10.59 18.93 -19.74
CA ALA A 24 11.77 18.41 -20.43
C ALA A 24 11.70 18.54 -21.97
N GLY A 25 10.73 19.30 -22.51
CA GLY A 25 10.57 19.53 -23.95
C GLY A 25 9.84 18.42 -24.70
N THR A 26 9.33 17.38 -24.01
CA THR A 26 8.67 16.23 -24.64
C THR A 26 7.16 16.26 -24.39
N LYS A 27 6.36 16.52 -25.43
CA LYS A 27 4.90 16.40 -25.35
C LYS A 27 4.48 14.94 -25.50
N VAL A 28 3.83 14.39 -24.48
CA VAL A 28 3.30 13.01 -24.51
C VAL A 28 1.83 12.98 -24.08
N THR A 29 1.11 11.95 -24.53
CA THR A 29 -0.25 11.68 -24.06
C THR A 29 -0.24 10.75 -22.84
N LYS A 30 -1.33 10.75 -22.08
CA LYS A 30 -1.51 9.81 -20.94
C LYS A 30 -1.38 8.35 -21.37
N ALA A 31 -1.85 8.00 -22.57
CA ALA A 31 -1.76 6.65 -23.12
C ALA A 31 -0.30 6.23 -23.33
N THR A 32 0.55 7.12 -23.87
CA THR A 32 1.98 6.85 -24.05
C THR A 32 2.69 6.58 -22.72
N VAL A 33 2.42 7.41 -21.70
CA VAL A 33 2.97 7.20 -20.34
C VAL A 33 2.47 5.87 -19.77
N SER A 34 1.18 5.55 -19.97
CA SER A 34 0.57 4.31 -19.48
C SER A 34 1.17 3.07 -20.09
N ASN A 35 1.30 3.05 -21.41
CA ASN A 35 1.86 1.92 -22.13
C ASN A 35 3.34 1.73 -21.77
N THR A 36 4.08 2.82 -21.60
CA THR A 36 5.48 2.77 -21.15
C THR A 36 5.61 2.17 -19.76
N LEU A 37 4.77 2.58 -18.80
CA LEU A 37 4.78 2.02 -17.44
C LEU A 37 4.38 0.54 -17.41
N ARG A 38 3.36 0.16 -18.18
CA ARG A 38 2.91 -1.24 -18.30
C ARG A 38 3.98 -2.15 -18.92
N ARG A 39 4.67 -1.69 -19.96
CA ARG A 39 5.83 -2.39 -20.56
C ARG A 39 6.95 -2.64 -19.54
N GLN A 40 7.04 -1.79 -18.52
CA GLN A 40 8.00 -1.90 -17.41
C GLN A 40 7.43 -2.67 -16.21
N GLY A 41 6.26 -3.29 -16.37
CA GLY A 41 5.57 -4.09 -15.35
C GLY A 41 4.88 -3.27 -14.25
N LEU A 42 4.79 -1.94 -14.38
CA LEU A 42 4.15 -1.06 -13.41
C LEU A 42 2.68 -0.84 -13.76
N ASN A 43 1.81 -1.06 -12.77
CA ASN A 43 0.38 -0.88 -12.87
C ASN A 43 -0.12 0.11 -11.81
N SER A 44 -1.18 0.84 -12.14
CA SER A 44 -1.88 1.69 -11.19
C SER A 44 -2.79 0.82 -10.31
N CYS A 45 -2.54 0.81 -9.01
CA CYS A 45 -3.33 0.09 -8.03
C CYS A 45 -3.74 0.99 -6.87
N SER A 46 -4.74 0.55 -6.11
CA SER A 46 -5.17 1.23 -4.89
C SER A 46 -4.12 1.06 -3.80
N ALA A 47 -3.76 2.15 -3.13
CA ALA A 47 -2.86 2.09 -1.98
C ALA A 47 -3.55 1.37 -0.81
N ARG A 48 -2.90 0.36 -0.24
CA ARG A 48 -3.36 -0.29 0.99
C ARG A 48 -3.32 0.73 2.13
N ARG A 49 -4.46 0.92 2.81
CA ARG A 49 -4.53 1.68 4.06
C ARG A 49 -3.96 0.82 5.18
N VAL A 50 -2.98 1.34 5.89
CA VAL A 50 -2.36 0.67 7.04
C VAL A 50 -2.25 1.67 8.19
N PRO A 51 -2.49 1.25 9.44
CA PRO A 51 -2.24 2.11 10.59
C PRO A 51 -0.75 2.44 10.68
N LEU A 52 -0.42 3.66 11.09
CA LEU A 52 0.95 4.04 11.39
C LEU A 52 1.34 3.46 12.75
N LEU A 53 2.31 2.55 12.75
CA LEU A 53 2.80 1.92 13.96
C LEU A 53 4.05 2.64 14.46
N LYS A 54 4.06 3.01 15.74
CA LYS A 54 5.28 3.45 16.43
C LYS A 54 6.17 2.23 16.72
N PRO A 55 7.49 2.40 16.86
CA PRO A 55 8.39 1.28 17.20
C PRO A 55 7.97 0.51 18.46
N GLY A 56 7.41 1.20 19.46
CA GLY A 56 6.86 0.55 20.65
C GLY A 56 5.68 -0.39 20.34
N HIS A 57 4.77 0.01 19.44
CA HIS A 57 3.65 -0.83 19.03
C HIS A 57 4.12 -2.07 18.28
N VAL A 58 5.12 -1.93 17.40
CA VAL A 58 5.70 -3.07 16.66
C VAL A 58 6.27 -4.08 17.65
N ARG A 59 7.10 -3.63 18.61
CA ARG A 59 7.67 -4.52 19.64
C ARG A 59 6.60 -5.21 20.48
N ALA A 60 5.58 -4.48 20.94
CA ALA A 60 4.51 -5.06 21.74
C ALA A 60 3.70 -6.11 20.96
N ARG A 61 3.35 -5.81 19.70
CA ARG A 61 2.64 -6.75 18.83
C ARG A 61 3.45 -8.00 18.52
N LEU A 62 4.75 -7.85 18.22
CA LEU A 62 5.64 -8.97 17.97
C LEU A 62 5.84 -9.83 19.22
N LYS A 63 5.97 -9.20 20.39
CA LYS A 63 6.06 -9.90 21.68
C LYS A 63 4.80 -10.73 21.92
N PHE A 64 3.62 -10.12 21.82
CA PHE A 64 2.34 -10.80 21.97
C PHE A 64 2.20 -11.98 20.99
N ALA A 65 2.50 -11.77 19.71
CA ALA A 65 2.40 -12.81 18.69
C ALA A 65 3.36 -13.98 18.91
N ARG A 66 4.53 -13.75 19.53
CA ARG A 66 5.48 -14.82 19.87
C ARG A 66 5.06 -15.58 21.11
N GLU A 67 4.55 -14.87 22.13
CA GLU A 67 4.10 -15.47 23.37
C GLU A 67 2.90 -16.41 23.16
N HIS A 68 2.04 -16.08 22.19
CA HIS A 68 0.80 -16.82 21.90
C HIS A 68 0.86 -17.59 20.57
N LEU A 69 2.07 -17.88 20.06
CA LEU A 69 2.24 -18.55 18.75
C LEU A 69 1.81 -20.03 18.80
N ASP A 70 2.14 -20.68 19.91
CA ASP A 70 1.93 -22.11 20.14
C ASP A 70 0.75 -22.37 21.10
N ASP A 71 -0.05 -21.33 21.40
CA ASP A 71 -1.22 -21.46 22.26
C ASP A 71 -2.24 -22.40 21.62
N PRO A 72 -2.80 -23.34 22.39
CA PRO A 72 -3.80 -24.28 21.90
C PRO A 72 -5.12 -23.57 21.55
N GLU A 73 -5.94 -24.19 20.69
CA GLU A 73 -7.20 -23.60 20.21
C GLU A 73 -8.17 -23.34 21.38
N GLU A 74 -8.16 -24.21 22.39
CA GLU A 74 -9.01 -24.09 23.58
C GLU A 74 -8.75 -22.80 24.37
N ASP A 75 -7.52 -22.26 24.34
CA ASP A 75 -7.21 -21.00 25.01
C ASP A 75 -7.91 -19.83 24.32
N TRP A 76 -8.05 -19.88 22.99
CA TRP A 76 -8.74 -18.86 22.20
C TRP A 76 -10.26 -18.94 22.30
N ASP A 77 -10.81 -20.15 22.47
CA ASP A 77 -12.26 -20.38 22.64
C ASP A 77 -12.83 -19.68 23.88
N ASN A 78 -11.99 -19.50 24.90
CA ASN A 78 -12.37 -18.84 26.15
C ASN A 78 -12.24 -17.31 26.11
N VAL A 79 -11.75 -16.73 25.00
CA VAL A 79 -11.54 -15.28 24.89
C VAL A 79 -12.80 -14.57 24.39
N ILE A 80 -13.34 -13.68 25.23
CA ILE A 80 -14.41 -12.76 24.83
C ILE A 80 -13.80 -11.47 24.27
N TRP A 81 -13.93 -11.27 22.96
CA TRP A 81 -13.46 -10.06 22.28
C TRP A 81 -14.50 -8.94 22.32
N SER A 82 -14.07 -7.71 22.58
CA SER A 82 -14.92 -6.52 22.54
C SER A 82 -14.25 -5.39 21.76
N ASP A 83 -15.00 -4.71 20.90
CA ASP A 83 -14.57 -3.49 20.23
C ASP A 83 -15.80 -2.60 19.93
N GLN A 84 -15.56 -1.32 19.63
CA GLN A 84 -16.59 -0.38 19.19
C GLN A 84 -16.35 0.01 17.73
N THR A 85 -17.37 -0.14 16.89
CA THR A 85 -17.31 0.27 15.49
C THR A 85 -18.33 1.36 15.17
N LYS A 86 -17.93 2.31 14.31
CA LYS A 86 -18.80 3.36 13.81
C LYS A 86 -19.43 2.91 12.49
N MET A 87 -20.76 2.92 12.41
CA MET A 87 -21.49 2.65 11.17
C MET A 87 -21.85 3.97 10.47
N GLU A 88 -21.39 4.15 9.23
CA GLU A 88 -21.67 5.34 8.41
C GLU A 88 -22.41 4.93 7.13
N LEU A 89 -23.51 5.61 6.80
CA LEU A 89 -24.31 5.33 5.60
C LEU A 89 -23.59 5.72 4.30
N TYR A 90 -22.79 6.79 4.33
CA TYR A 90 -22.00 7.27 3.20
C TYR A 90 -20.57 7.57 3.65
N SER A 91 -19.66 6.61 3.47
CA SER A 91 -18.25 6.81 3.81
C SER A 91 -17.51 7.52 2.68
N LYS A 92 -16.83 8.63 3.00
CA LYS A 92 -15.91 9.32 2.07
C LYS A 92 -14.58 8.56 1.99
N ASN A 93 -14.60 7.40 1.34
CA ASN A 93 -13.40 6.58 1.13
C ASN A 93 -12.60 7.07 -0.08
N SER A 94 -11.74 8.08 0.12
CA SER A 94 -10.78 8.48 -0.91
C SER A 94 -9.67 7.44 -1.04
N THR A 95 -9.72 6.65 -2.12
CA THR A 95 -8.69 5.67 -2.41
C THR A 95 -7.59 6.33 -3.24
N HIS A 96 -6.39 6.47 -2.66
CA HIS A 96 -5.23 6.96 -3.40
C HIS A 96 -4.69 5.88 -4.35
N ARG A 97 -4.30 6.28 -5.56
CA ARG A 97 -3.68 5.40 -6.55
C ARG A 97 -2.15 5.45 -6.38
N VAL A 98 -1.51 4.30 -6.53
CA VAL A 98 -0.06 4.14 -6.51
C VAL A 98 0.38 3.24 -7.66
N TRP A 99 1.60 3.45 -8.14
CA TRP A 99 2.28 2.59 -9.09
C TRP A 99 2.95 1.42 -8.37
N ARG A 100 2.61 0.20 -8.74
CA ARG A 100 3.30 -1.01 -8.24
C ARG A 100 3.52 -2.02 -9.34
N ARG A 101 4.56 -2.83 -9.18
CA ARG A 101 4.73 -4.04 -9.99
C ARG A 101 3.69 -5.06 -9.55
N LYS A 102 3.20 -5.87 -10.50
CA LYS A 102 2.35 -7.02 -10.17
C LYS A 102 3.21 -8.03 -9.40
N MET A 103 3.16 -7.96 -8.07
CA MET A 103 3.67 -9.03 -7.23
C MET A 103 2.64 -10.17 -7.29
N LEU A 104 3.08 -11.38 -7.63
CA LEU A 104 2.23 -12.58 -7.64
C LEU A 104 1.80 -13.03 -6.24
N SER A 105 2.22 -12.35 -5.16
CA SER A 105 1.77 -12.62 -3.80
C SER A 105 1.65 -11.32 -3.01
N CYS A 106 0.43 -10.97 -2.63
CA CYS A 106 0.10 -9.78 -1.85
C CYS A 106 0.48 -9.86 -0.37
N ILE A 107 1.39 -10.75 0.03
CA ILE A 107 1.63 -11.05 1.46
C ILE A 107 3.01 -10.64 1.96
N GLN A 108 4.06 -10.52 1.16
CA GLN A 108 5.40 -10.34 1.75
C GLN A 108 6.11 -9.04 1.36
N ARG A 109 6.63 -8.39 2.40
CA ARG A 109 7.50 -7.20 2.45
C ARG A 109 6.81 -5.84 2.54
N THR A 110 6.15 -5.62 3.67
CA THR A 110 6.39 -4.41 4.46
C THR A 110 7.32 -4.78 5.62
N PRO A 111 8.43 -4.07 5.88
CA PRO A 111 9.36 -4.39 6.97
C PRO A 111 8.82 -4.08 8.38
N TYR A 112 7.51 -3.86 8.53
CA TYR A 112 6.86 -3.45 9.78
C TYR A 112 5.71 -4.39 10.19
N LEU A 113 5.68 -5.62 9.66
CA LEU A 113 4.65 -6.62 9.99
C LEU A 113 5.23 -7.96 10.47
N LEU A 114 6.38 -7.93 11.13
CA LEU A 114 6.75 -8.92 12.13
C LEU A 114 7.02 -8.14 13.42
#